data_AF-A0A8J2JKX5-F1
#
_entry.id   AF-A0A8J2JKX5-F1
#
_cell.length_a   1.000
_cell.length_b   1.000
_cell.length_c   1.000
_cell.angle_alpha   90.00
_cell.angle_beta   90.00
_cell.angle_gamma   90.00
#
_symmetry.space_group_name_H-M   'P 1'
#
loop_
_entity.id
_entity.type
_entity.pdbx_description
1 polymer ?
#
loop_
_entity_poly.entity_id
_entity_poly.type
_entity_poly.pdbx_seq_one_letter_code
_entity_poly.pdbx_strand_id
1 'polypeptide(L)'
;MIKIYNKVQKLTAAVREIQRTDFRFRTENTKSLHNSLDRLDQKCFNFRIEDVIIKDYFRNCAYGLKFYVLQEEHSDLPRARKHFRRLRMLYLAVWAIPIFFVIISLIWMTSSSDIGNG
;
A
#
# COMPACT_ATOMS: atom_id res chain seq x y z
N MET A 1 -19.27 -6.28 -7.66
CA MET A 1 -18.00 -7.03 -7.51
C MET A 1 -17.21 -7.12 -8.82
N ILE A 2 -17.75 -7.73 -9.89
CA ILE A 2 -17.02 -7.92 -11.17
C ILE A 2 -16.54 -6.62 -11.82
N LYS A 3 -17.35 -5.54 -11.80
CA LYS A 3 -16.99 -4.24 -12.39
C LYS A 3 -15.76 -3.59 -11.74
N ILE A 4 -15.64 -3.70 -10.41
CA ILE A 4 -14.49 -3.15 -9.66
C ILE A 4 -13.25 -3.99 -9.95
N TYR A 5 -13.39 -5.31 -9.90
CA TYR A 5 -12.31 -6.24 -10.24
C TYR A 5 -11.76 -5.98 -11.65
N ASN A 6 -12.64 -5.79 -12.64
CA ASN A 6 -12.24 -5.47 -14.01
C ASN A 6 -11.51 -4.12 -14.13
N LYS A 7 -11.91 -3.10 -13.35
CA LYS A 7 -11.17 -1.82 -13.31
C LYS A 7 -9.78 -2.00 -12.71
N VAL A 8 -9.66 -2.72 -11.60
CA VAL A 8 -8.38 -2.99 -10.95
C VAL A 8 -7.46 -3.80 -11.87
N GLN A 9 -7.98 -4.81 -12.56
CA GLN A 9 -7.22 -5.59 -13.53
C GLN A 9 -6.71 -4.74 -14.70
N LYS A 10 -7.54 -3.87 -15.27
CA LYS A 10 -7.11 -2.94 -16.33
C LYS A 10 -6.00 -2.00 -15.88
N LEU A 11 -6.14 -1.40 -14.69
CA LEU A 11 -5.10 -0.55 -14.10
C LEU A 11 -3.80 -1.31 -13.85
N THR A 12 -3.91 -2.52 -13.29
CA THR A 12 -2.76 -3.38 -13.01
C THR A 12 -2.03 -3.78 -14.29
N ALA A 13 -2.76 -4.07 -15.36
CA ALA A 13 -2.19 -4.36 -16.67
C ALA A 13 -1.42 -3.15 -17.22
N ALA A 14 -2.00 -1.95 -17.16
CA ALA A 14 -1.33 -0.72 -17.61
C ALA A 14 -0.05 -0.43 -16.80
N VAL A 15 -0.13 -0.55 -15.46
CA VAL A 15 1.04 -0.35 -14.58
C VAL A 15 2.14 -1.37 -14.88
N ARG A 16 1.78 -2.62 -15.18
CA ARG A 16 2.75 -3.67 -15.51
C ARG A 16 3.58 -3.34 -16.75
N GLU A 17 2.95 -2.78 -17.78
CA GLU A 17 3.67 -2.36 -18.99
C GLU A 17 4.61 -1.19 -18.72
N ILE A 18 4.18 -0.22 -17.90
CA ILE A 18 5.05 0.88 -17.46
C ILE A 18 6.24 0.34 -16.67
N GLN A 19 6.02 -0.61 -15.76
CA GLN A 19 7.09 -1.20 -14.94
C GLN A 19 8.11 -2.01 -15.75
N ARG A 20 7.70 -2.62 -16.86
CA ARG A 20 8.60 -3.35 -17.77
C ARG A 20 9.42 -2.43 -18.66
N THR A 21 8.98 -1.19 -18.82
CA THR A 21 9.66 -0.21 -19.66
C THR A 21 10.80 0.45 -18.88
N ASP A 22 12.04 0.30 -19.35
CA ASP A 22 13.18 1.01 -18.78
C ASP A 22 13.17 2.47 -19.27
N PHE A 23 12.86 3.41 -18.37
CA PHE A 23 12.90 4.83 -18.68
C PHE A 23 14.27 5.42 -18.36
N ARG A 24 15.07 5.68 -19.40
CA ARG A 24 16.35 6.38 -19.27
C ARG A 24 16.19 7.88 -19.46
N PHE A 25 16.01 8.61 -18.36
CA PHE A 25 15.97 10.07 -18.38
C PHE A 25 17.39 10.65 -18.27
N ARG A 26 17.91 11.21 -19.36
CA ARG A 26 19.19 11.94 -19.34
C ARG A 26 18.97 13.34 -18.75
N THR A 27 19.70 13.67 -17.68
CA THR A 27 19.57 14.96 -16.98
C THR A 27 20.82 15.85 -17.13
N GLU A 28 21.79 15.45 -17.95
CA GLU A 28 23.10 16.10 -18.08
C GLU A 28 22.98 17.57 -18.52
N ASN A 29 22.19 17.84 -19.56
CA ASN A 29 21.97 19.20 -20.07
C ASN A 29 21.24 20.08 -19.05
N THR A 30 20.25 19.52 -18.35
CA THR A 30 19.49 20.26 -17.32
C THR A 30 20.38 20.62 -16.14
N LYS A 31 21.27 19.72 -15.71
CA LYS A 31 22.27 19.99 -14.66
C LYS A 31 23.28 21.04 -15.10
N SER A 32 23.78 20.94 -16.34
CA SER A 32 24.71 21.91 -16.92
C SER A 32 24.09 23.32 -16.97
N LEU A 33 22.84 23.40 -17.47
CA LEU A 33 22.09 24.66 -17.51
C LEU A 33 21.85 25.23 -16.12
N HIS A 34 21.44 24.40 -15.16
CA HIS A 34 21.23 24.82 -13.77
C HIS A 34 22.52 25.40 -13.15
N ASN A 35 23.66 24.76 -13.39
CA ASN A 35 24.96 25.25 -12.90
C ASN A 35 25.41 26.56 -13.56
N SER A 36 24.95 26.85 -14.78
CA SER A 36 25.22 28.13 -15.46
C SER A 36 24.32 29.29 -15.03
N LEU A 37 23.20 29.03 -14.33
CA LEU A 37 22.28 30.06 -13.84
C LEU A 37 22.84 30.77 -12.61
N ASP A 38 22.48 32.04 -12.43
CA ASP A 38 22.84 32.78 -11.22
C ASP A 38 22.11 32.24 -9.98
N ARG A 39 22.66 32.49 -8.79
CA ARG A 39 22.12 31.98 -7.52
C ARG A 39 20.69 32.46 -7.24
N LEU A 40 20.31 33.63 -7.74
CA LEU A 40 18.94 34.14 -7.63
C LEU A 40 17.98 33.33 -8.51
N ASP A 41 18.34 33.09 -9.77
CA ASP A 41 17.51 32.32 -10.70
C ASP A 41 17.43 30.85 -10.32
N GLN A 42 18.51 30.26 -9.79
CA GLN A 42 18.49 28.90 -9.24
C GLN A 42 17.48 28.74 -8.10
N LYS A 43 17.29 29.78 -7.27
CA LYS A 43 16.29 29.77 -6.19
C LYS A 43 14.88 29.98 -6.70
N CYS A 44 14.68 30.86 -7.68
CA CYS A 44 13.39 31.07 -8.32
C CYS A 44 12.91 29.83 -9.09
N PHE A 45 13.84 29.09 -9.69
CA PHE A 45 13.58 27.90 -10.51
C PHE A 45 14.34 26.68 -9.98
N ASN A 46 13.96 26.22 -8.78
CA ASN A 46 14.58 25.03 -8.19
C ASN A 46 14.08 23.75 -8.87
N PHE A 47 14.93 23.14 -9.70
CA PHE A 47 14.68 21.85 -10.34
C PHE A 47 15.36 20.67 -9.62
N ARG A 48 15.94 20.89 -8.44
CA ARG A 48 16.64 19.85 -7.67
C ARG A 48 15.63 18.92 -7.00
N ILE A 49 15.45 17.76 -7.60
CA ILE A 49 14.65 16.65 -7.04
C ILE A 49 15.24 16.17 -5.71
N GLU A 50 16.54 16.39 -5.49
CA GLU A 50 17.26 16.07 -4.24
C GLU A 50 16.68 16.78 -3.01
N ASP A 51 16.14 17.99 -3.19
CA ASP A 51 15.55 18.77 -2.10
C ASP A 51 14.09 18.37 -1.82
N VAL A 52 13.51 17.50 -2.65
CA VAL A 52 12.12 17.04 -2.50
C VAL A 52 12.06 15.91 -1.48
N ILE A 53 11.29 16.13 -0.40
CA ILE A 53 10.93 15.08 0.54
C ILE A 53 9.95 14.13 -0.16
N ILE A 54 10.50 13.05 -0.72
CA ILE A 54 9.77 12.03 -1.48
C ILE A 54 8.54 11.52 -0.71
N LYS A 55 8.65 11.38 0.62
CA LYS A 55 7.56 10.96 1.50
C LYS A 55 6.36 11.91 1.45
N ASP A 56 6.60 13.22 1.54
CA ASP A 56 5.53 14.22 1.52
C ASP A 56 4.94 14.38 0.13
N TYR A 57 5.77 14.28 -0.91
CA TYR A 57 5.31 14.25 -2.30
C TYR A 57 4.32 13.11 -2.54
N PHE A 58 4.69 11.86 -2.23
CA PHE A 58 3.79 10.72 -2.40
C PHE A 58 2.55 10.80 -1.51
N ARG A 59 2.68 11.34 -0.30
CA ARG A 59 1.54 11.57 0.60
C ARG A 59 0.54 12.54 -0.02
N ASN A 60 1.00 13.66 -0.56
CA ASN A 60 0.15 14.65 -1.21
C ASN A 60 -0.46 14.11 -2.51
N CYS A 61 0.29 13.34 -3.30
CA CYS A 61 -0.25 12.64 -4.46
C CYS A 61 -1.35 11.64 -4.06
N ALA A 62 -1.16 10.86 -2.98
CA ALA A 62 -2.16 9.93 -2.49
C ALA A 62 -3.43 10.66 -2.00
N TYR A 63 -3.28 11.80 -1.33
CA TYR A 63 -4.42 12.65 -0.96
C TYR A 63 -5.14 13.21 -2.19
N GLY A 64 -4.40 13.71 -3.18
CA GLY A 64 -4.95 14.22 -4.43
C GLY A 64 -5.69 13.14 -5.22
N LEU A 65 -5.13 11.94 -5.33
CA LEU A 65 -5.79 10.80 -5.96
C LEU A 65 -7.10 10.46 -5.25
N LYS A 66 -7.08 10.40 -3.92
CA LYS A 66 -8.27 10.13 -3.11
C LYS A 66 -9.36 11.18 -3.32
N PHE A 67 -8.98 12.45 -3.35
CA PHE A 67 -9.91 13.57 -3.46
C PHE A 67 -10.46 13.74 -4.89
N TYR A 68 -9.59 13.79 -5.89
CA TYR A 68 -9.97 14.15 -7.25
C TYR A 68 -10.39 12.96 -8.12
N VAL A 69 -9.74 11.81 -7.96
CA VAL A 69 -10.00 10.64 -8.81
C VAL A 69 -11.03 9.72 -8.17
N LEU A 70 -10.94 9.50 -6.86
CA LEU A 70 -11.88 8.65 -6.15
C LEU A 70 -13.11 9.40 -5.63
N GLN A 71 -13.09 10.75 -5.63
CA GLN A 71 -14.18 11.59 -5.12
C GLN A 71 -14.64 11.18 -3.70
N GLU A 72 -13.71 10.69 -2.87
CA GLU A 72 -14.02 10.32 -1.49
C GLU A 72 -14.02 11.58 -0.61
N GLU A 73 -15.19 11.96 -0.09
CA GLU A 73 -15.36 13.11 0.80
C GLU A 73 -14.64 12.90 2.15
N HIS A 74 -14.17 13.99 2.78
CA HIS A 74 -13.34 13.97 3.99
C HIS A 74 -13.96 13.24 5.21
N SER A 75 -15.25 12.96 5.18
CA SER A 75 -15.96 12.23 6.20
C SER A 75 -16.00 10.74 5.85
N ASP A 76 -14.97 9.98 6.22
CA ASP A 76 -15.12 8.57 6.65
C ASP A 76 -13.80 7.83 6.98
N LEU A 77 -12.74 8.53 7.37
CA LEU A 77 -11.63 7.92 8.12
C LEU A 77 -12.11 6.94 9.23
N PRO A 78 -13.13 7.26 10.06
CA PRO A 78 -13.65 6.29 11.02
C PRO A 78 -14.37 5.10 10.39
N ARG A 79 -15.12 5.26 9.29
CA ARG A 79 -15.80 4.14 8.63
C ARG A 79 -14.81 3.22 7.93
N ALA A 80 -13.83 3.75 7.21
CA ALA A 80 -12.75 2.95 6.63
C ALA A 80 -12.01 2.15 7.71
N ARG A 81 -11.65 2.79 8.83
CA ARG A 81 -11.05 2.09 9.99
C ARG A 81 -11.98 1.04 10.59
N LYS A 82 -13.30 1.25 10.62
CA LYS A 82 -14.28 0.24 11.08
C LYS A 82 -14.32 -0.96 10.14
N HIS A 83 -14.28 -0.74 8.83
CA HIS A 83 -14.21 -1.81 7.83
C HIS A 83 -12.90 -2.61 7.96
N PHE A 84 -11.74 -1.95 8.07
CA PHE A 84 -10.47 -2.63 8.28
C PHE A 84 -10.41 -3.40 9.60
N ARG A 85 -10.95 -2.84 10.70
CA ARG A 85 -11.05 -3.55 11.98
C ARG A 85 -11.92 -4.80 11.87
N ARG A 86 -13.07 -4.73 11.20
CA ARG A 86 -13.93 -5.89 10.94
C ARG A 86 -13.20 -6.96 10.12
N LEU A 87 -12.51 -6.57 9.05
CA LEU A 87 -11.72 -7.48 8.23
C LEU A 87 -10.60 -8.17 9.05
N ARG A 88 -9.92 -7.40 9.90
CA ARG A 88 -8.88 -7.92 10.80
C ARG A 88 -9.44 -8.90 11.83
N MET A 89 -10.61 -8.63 12.40
CA MET A 89 -11.26 -9.56 13.32
C MET A 89 -11.67 -10.86 12.62
N LEU A 90 -12.21 -10.78 11.40
CA LEU A 90 -12.53 -11.95 10.59
C LEU A 90 -11.28 -12.78 10.25
N TYR A 91 -10.20 -12.11 9.83
CA TYR A 91 -8.93 -12.79 9.56
C TYR A 91 -8.40 -13.49 10.82
N LEU A 92 -8.38 -12.80 11.96
CA LEU A 92 -7.95 -13.39 13.21
C LEU A 92 -8.82 -14.60 13.60
N ALA A 93 -10.14 -14.52 13.43
CA ALA A 93 -11.05 -15.61 13.73
C ALA A 93 -10.78 -16.83 12.84
N VAL A 94 -10.59 -16.62 11.52
CA VAL A 94 -10.30 -17.69 10.56
C VAL A 94 -9.01 -18.44 10.92
N TRP A 95 -8.01 -17.77 11.47
CA TRP A 95 -6.75 -18.41 11.89
C TRP A 95 -6.81 -18.99 13.31
N ALA A 96 -7.42 -18.28 14.26
CA ALA A 96 -7.43 -18.66 15.66
C ALA A 96 -8.37 -19.85 15.97
N ILE A 97 -9.54 -19.91 15.32
CA ILE A 97 -10.54 -20.98 15.55
C ILE A 97 -9.99 -22.37 15.20
N PRO A 98 -9.39 -22.62 14.01
CA PRO A 98 -8.86 -23.95 13.69
C PRO A 98 -7.67 -24.32 14.58
N ILE A 99 -6.79 -23.37 14.91
CA ILE A 99 -5.66 -23.61 15.81
C ILE A 99 -6.17 -24.06 17.19
N PHE A 100 -7.19 -23.38 17.72
CA PHE A 100 -7.81 -23.74 18.99
C PHE A 100 -8.42 -25.14 18.95
N PHE A 101 -9.12 -25.50 17.88
CA PHE A 101 -9.72 -26.83 17.72
C PHE A 101 -8.67 -27.94 17.64
N VAL A 102 -7.54 -27.69 16.96
CA VAL A 102 -6.42 -28.64 16.89
C VAL A 102 -5.79 -28.85 18.27
N ILE A 103 -5.58 -27.79 19.04
CA ILE A 103 -5.02 -27.90 20.41
C ILE A 103 -5.94 -28.71 21.32
N ILE A 104 -7.25 -28.47 21.25
CA ILE A 104 -8.24 -29.27 21.99
C ILE A 104 -8.12 -30.73 21.58
N SER A 105 -8.13 -31.04 20.29
CA SER A 105 -8.02 -32.42 19.78
C SER A 105 -6.77 -33.14 20.31
N LEU A 106 -5.63 -32.45 20.39
CA LEU A 106 -4.39 -33.00 20.94
C LEU A 106 -4.50 -33.29 22.45
N ILE A 107 -5.13 -32.41 23.21
CA ILE A 107 -5.33 -32.60 24.66
C ILE A 107 -6.25 -33.81 24.93
N TRP A 108 -7.35 -33.93 24.18
CA TRP A 108 -8.25 -35.08 24.26
C TRP A 108 -7.54 -36.39 23.87
N MET A 109 -6.66 -36.35 22.85
CA MET A 109 -5.85 -37.51 22.45
C MET A 109 -4.91 -37.96 23.57
N THR A 110 -4.23 -37.02 24.25
CA THR A 110 -3.33 -37.36 25.37
C THR A 110 -4.08 -37.88 26.60
N SER A 111 -5.25 -37.31 26.91
CA SER A 111 -6.06 -37.79 28.04
C SER A 111 -6.67 -39.17 27.77
N SER A 112 -6.93 -39.53 26.51
CA SER A 112 -7.42 -40.85 26.12
C SER A 112 -6.32 -41.92 26.17
N SER A 113 -5.05 -41.55 25.96
CA SER A 113 -3.93 -42.50 26.07
C SER A 113 -3.59 -42.87 27.52
N ASP A 114 -3.85 -41.98 28.47
CA ASP A 114 -3.58 -42.24 29.90
C ASP A 114 -4.62 -43.17 30.55
N ILE A 115 -5.86 -43.22 30.03
CA ILE A 115 -6.92 -44.10 30.56
C ILE A 115 -6.77 -45.57 30.08
N GLY A 116 -6.03 -45.81 29.00
CA GLY A 116 -5.84 -47.15 28.41
C GLY A 116 -4.67 -47.97 28.96
N ASN A 117 -3.84 -47.41 29.85
CA ASN A 117 -2.64 -48.03 30.42
C ASN A 117 -2.73 -48.26 31.95
N GLY A 118 -3.93 -48.20 32.54
CA GLY A 118 -4.21 -48.46 33.96
C GLY A 118 -4.90 -49.79 34.20
#